data_AF-A0A1F2WBY1-F1
#
_entry.id   AF-A0A1F2WBY1-F1
#
_cell.length_a   1.000
_cell.length_b   1.000
_cell.length_c   1.000
_cell.angle_alpha   90.00
_cell.angle_beta   90.00
_cell.angle_gamma   90.00
#
_symmetry.space_group_name_H-M   'P 1'
#
loop_
_entity.id
_entity.type
_entity.pdbx_description
1 polymer ?
#
loop_
_entity_poly.entity_id
_entity_poly.type
_entity_poly.pdbx_seq_one_letter_code
_entity_poly.pdbx_strand_id
1 'polypeptide(L)'
;MDQPPRNTRGAEPPDDEPFPRFEPGQARRPSRMSGGGGAGAGPAQANPWLIGLAVAVVLGAVSIIAFGFLSPDDNTSASTTTSTTSPDGSTTTSGGDGSTTTGGEGSTTTDGSGTVATTSLPDGSTPPITPVGEAIPVAQLRMTTDGIGPLALGDDGDEILGKLAATFGDPTEDFGFIVGSGSWGECAGDTIRVVQWGPLNIVVKGEPGDSQFVSYRLDLRYGGITSPTTDIQTQSGLRVSDTVGQMKDIYEGLSLEFVVDPDVGLVFELSDGLGGDLLLWGPVESQDDEALVTGIYSPDSCGEF
;
A
#
# COMPACT_ATOMS: atom_id res chain seq x y z
N MET A 1 -11.34 71.48 2.67
CA MET A 1 -11.28 70.12 3.25
C MET A 1 -12.38 69.28 2.59
N ASP A 2 -12.46 69.29 1.25
CA ASP A 2 -11.66 68.50 0.29
C ASP A 2 -12.07 67.03 0.28
N GLN A 3 -13.13 66.77 -0.51
CA GLN A 3 -13.46 65.45 -1.03
C GLN A 3 -12.52 65.10 -2.18
N PRO A 4 -11.88 63.92 -2.21
CA PRO A 4 -11.15 63.46 -3.37
C PRO A 4 -12.10 62.89 -4.46
N PRO A 5 -11.69 62.94 -5.74
CA PRO A 5 -12.56 62.60 -6.86
C PRO A 5 -12.73 61.09 -7.07
N ARG A 6 -13.95 60.71 -7.49
CA ARG A 6 -14.30 59.37 -7.98
C ARG A 6 -13.67 59.15 -9.35
N ASN A 7 -12.76 58.18 -9.45
CA ASN A 7 -12.30 57.64 -10.73
C ASN A 7 -13.23 56.49 -11.17
N THR A 8 -14.07 56.79 -12.15
CA THR A 8 -14.74 55.84 -13.02
C THR A 8 -13.75 55.34 -14.08
N ARG A 9 -13.38 54.07 -14.03
CA ARG A 9 -12.89 53.32 -15.20
C ARG A 9 -13.66 52.01 -15.27
N GLY A 10 -14.64 51.99 -16.18
CA GLY A 10 -15.18 50.75 -16.70
C GLY A 10 -14.12 50.09 -17.57
N ALA A 11 -13.79 48.85 -17.22
CA ALA A 11 -13.18 47.91 -18.15
C ALA A 11 -14.32 47.03 -18.65
N GLU A 12 -14.57 47.15 -19.95
CA GLU A 12 -15.46 46.31 -20.75
C GLU A 12 -14.89 44.86 -20.74
N PRO A 13 -15.67 43.83 -20.37
CA PRO A 13 -15.23 42.45 -20.54
C PRO A 13 -15.23 42.10 -22.04
N PRO A 14 -14.21 41.40 -22.56
CA PRO A 14 -14.20 40.94 -23.94
C PRO A 14 -15.31 39.92 -24.19
N ASP A 15 -15.93 40.05 -25.35
CA ASP A 15 -17.03 39.24 -25.87
C ASP A 15 -16.77 37.72 -25.75
N ASP A 16 -17.80 37.03 -25.27
CA ASP A 16 -17.95 35.58 -25.25
C ASP A 16 -17.69 34.97 -26.64
N GLU A 17 -16.59 34.25 -26.80
CA GLU A 17 -16.44 33.30 -27.90
C GLU A 17 -17.43 32.13 -27.70
N PRO A 18 -18.28 31.81 -28.70
CA PRO A 18 -19.22 30.72 -28.57
C PRO A 18 -18.49 29.37 -28.60
N PHE A 19 -18.61 28.63 -27.50
CA PHE A 19 -18.18 27.23 -27.40
C PHE A 19 -18.59 26.42 -28.66
N PRO A 20 -17.66 25.64 -29.26
CA PRO A 20 -18.02 24.74 -30.33
C PRO A 20 -19.00 23.69 -29.83
N ARG A 21 -20.19 23.64 -30.45
CA ARG A 21 -21.16 22.56 -30.25
C ARG A 21 -20.51 21.24 -30.61
N PHE A 22 -20.53 20.29 -29.67
CA PHE A 22 -20.28 18.88 -29.96
C PHE A 22 -21.39 18.35 -30.90
N GLU A 23 -21.02 18.02 -32.13
CA GLU A 23 -21.85 17.21 -33.03
C GLU A 23 -21.54 15.72 -32.80
N PRO A 24 -22.48 14.93 -32.25
CA PRO A 24 -22.31 13.49 -32.19
C PRO A 24 -22.72 12.88 -33.54
N GLY A 25 -21.73 12.46 -34.33
CA GLY A 25 -21.96 11.48 -35.37
C GLY A 25 -21.15 11.70 -36.64
N GLN A 26 -20.11 10.87 -36.82
CA GLN A 26 -19.87 10.17 -38.09
C GLN A 26 -18.80 9.09 -37.90
N ALA A 27 -19.26 7.84 -37.87
CA ALA A 27 -18.42 6.67 -38.00
C ALA A 27 -17.68 6.72 -39.35
N ARG A 28 -16.37 7.01 -39.31
CA ARG A 28 -15.49 6.87 -40.47
C ARG A 28 -15.29 5.38 -40.76
N ARG A 29 -15.94 4.90 -41.80
CA ARG A 29 -15.60 3.64 -42.48
C ARG A 29 -14.19 3.76 -43.06
N PRO A 30 -13.27 2.82 -42.81
CA PRO A 30 -12.01 2.79 -43.55
C PRO A 30 -12.26 2.28 -44.97
N SER A 31 -11.85 3.11 -45.94
CA SER A 31 -11.77 2.77 -47.35
C SER A 31 -10.72 1.68 -47.56
N ARG A 32 -11.19 0.48 -47.92
CA ARG A 32 -10.36 -0.67 -48.27
C ARG A 32 -9.71 -0.40 -49.63
N MET A 33 -8.46 0.05 -49.62
CA MET A 33 -7.62 0.07 -50.82
C MET A 33 -7.32 -1.35 -51.28
N SER A 34 -7.75 -1.63 -52.51
CA SER A 34 -7.37 -2.77 -53.31
C SER A 34 -6.05 -2.44 -54.01
N GLY A 35 -5.02 -3.30 -53.89
CA GLY A 35 -3.84 -3.20 -54.72
C GLY A 35 -2.61 -3.98 -54.23
N GLY A 36 -2.35 -5.13 -54.87
CA GLY A 36 -1.02 -5.39 -55.44
C GLY A 36 0.03 -6.12 -54.59
N GLY A 37 0.02 -7.45 -54.69
CA GLY A 37 1.16 -8.37 -54.82
C GLY A 37 2.54 -8.02 -54.26
N GLY A 38 3.00 -8.83 -53.30
CA GLY A 38 4.40 -9.00 -52.95
C GLY A 38 4.64 -10.39 -52.34
N ALA A 39 5.40 -11.22 -53.03
CA ALA A 39 5.85 -12.54 -52.57
C ALA A 39 6.95 -12.41 -51.49
N GLY A 40 6.96 -13.27 -50.48
CA GLY A 40 8.17 -13.49 -49.67
C GLY A 40 7.96 -14.00 -48.25
N ALA A 41 8.48 -15.22 -48.00
CA ALA A 41 8.86 -15.82 -46.72
C ALA A 41 7.75 -16.02 -45.65
N GLY A 42 7.20 -17.24 -45.62
CA GLY A 42 6.41 -17.71 -44.47
C GLY A 42 7.29 -17.93 -43.23
N PRO A 43 6.74 -17.79 -42.01
CA PRO A 43 7.47 -18.04 -40.77
C PRO A 43 7.83 -19.52 -40.65
N ALA A 44 9.07 -19.78 -40.25
CA ALA A 44 9.59 -21.11 -39.97
C ALA A 44 8.73 -21.79 -38.89
N GLN A 45 8.07 -22.86 -39.29
CA GLN A 45 7.27 -23.71 -38.42
C GLN A 45 8.23 -24.45 -37.46
N ALA A 46 8.27 -24.03 -36.20
CA ALA A 46 9.11 -24.66 -35.18
C ALA A 46 8.66 -26.12 -34.97
N ASN A 47 9.58 -27.06 -35.13
CA ASN A 47 9.33 -28.49 -35.03
C ASN A 47 9.08 -28.88 -33.56
N PRO A 48 7.89 -29.37 -33.19
CA PRO A 48 7.52 -29.66 -31.79
C PRO A 48 8.36 -30.77 -31.13
N TRP A 49 9.13 -31.51 -31.93
CA TRP A 49 10.00 -32.57 -31.44
C TRP A 49 11.27 -32.05 -30.74
N LEU A 50 11.77 -30.86 -31.10
CA LEU A 50 12.98 -30.29 -30.49
C LEU A 50 12.72 -29.68 -29.10
N ILE A 51 11.49 -29.21 -28.84
CA ILE A 51 11.08 -28.68 -27.53
C ILE A 51 11.02 -29.81 -26.48
N GLY A 52 10.59 -31.02 -26.89
CA GLY A 52 10.51 -32.17 -25.98
C GLY A 52 11.87 -32.67 -25.46
N LEU A 53 12.95 -32.49 -26.23
CA LEU A 53 14.28 -32.96 -25.85
C LEU A 53 14.98 -31.99 -24.88
N ALA A 54 14.71 -30.69 -24.96
CA ALA A 54 15.26 -29.68 -24.04
C ALA A 54 14.70 -29.81 -22.60
N VAL A 55 13.41 -30.15 -22.45
CA VAL A 55 12.78 -30.33 -21.12
C VAL A 55 13.28 -31.59 -20.40
N ALA A 56 13.61 -32.66 -21.14
CA ALA A 56 14.11 -33.90 -20.55
C ALA A 56 15.54 -33.76 -19.97
N VAL A 57 16.37 -32.87 -20.52
CA VAL A 57 17.74 -32.64 -20.04
C VAL A 57 17.77 -31.80 -18.76
N VAL A 58 16.86 -30.83 -18.62
CA VAL A 58 16.79 -29.97 -17.42
C VAL A 58 16.26 -30.74 -16.20
N LEU A 59 15.29 -31.64 -16.37
CA LEU A 59 14.78 -32.47 -15.27
C LEU A 59 15.77 -33.55 -14.80
N GLY A 60 16.71 -33.99 -15.65
CA GLY A 60 17.77 -34.92 -15.25
C GLY A 60 18.82 -34.30 -14.33
N ALA A 61 19.11 -33.00 -14.48
CA ALA A 61 20.15 -32.31 -13.71
C ALA A 61 19.71 -31.94 -12.28
N VAL A 62 18.40 -31.78 -12.04
CA VAL A 62 17.86 -31.43 -10.71
C VAL A 62 17.81 -32.63 -9.75
N SER A 63 17.89 -33.86 -10.26
CA SER A 63 17.78 -35.09 -9.44
C SER A 63 19.07 -35.50 -8.69
N ILE A 64 20.19 -34.79 -8.89
CA ILE A 64 21.48 -35.13 -8.24
C ILE A 64 21.75 -34.31 -6.96
N ILE A 65 20.97 -33.25 -6.66
CA ILE A 65 21.23 -32.38 -5.50
C ILE A 65 20.45 -32.83 -4.24
N ALA A 66 19.49 -33.75 -4.35
CA ALA A 66 18.58 -34.10 -3.25
C ALA A 66 19.06 -35.19 -2.26
N PHE A 67 20.31 -35.68 -2.33
CA PHE A 67 20.80 -36.75 -1.43
C PHE A 67 22.10 -36.45 -0.66
N GLY A 68 22.58 -35.20 -0.65
CA GLY A 68 23.91 -34.87 -0.10
C GLY A 68 23.97 -34.23 1.29
N PHE A 69 22.86 -33.79 1.89
CA PHE A 69 22.92 -32.84 3.03
C PHE A 69 22.21 -33.27 4.32
N LEU A 70 22.04 -34.57 4.55
CA LEU A 70 21.64 -35.08 5.87
C LEU A 70 22.75 -35.99 6.43
N SER A 71 23.76 -35.37 7.04
CA SER A 71 24.57 -36.03 8.07
C SER A 71 24.35 -35.28 9.40
N PRO A 72 23.98 -35.98 10.48
CA PRO A 72 23.77 -35.41 11.80
C PRO A 72 25.10 -35.33 12.57
N ASP A 73 25.40 -34.18 13.16
CA ASP A 73 26.44 -34.05 14.18
C ASP A 73 25.81 -33.76 15.55
N ASP A 74 25.86 -34.78 16.40
CA ASP A 74 25.79 -34.70 17.84
C ASP A 74 26.93 -33.83 18.39
N ASN A 75 26.63 -32.81 19.21
CA ASN A 75 27.55 -32.44 20.30
C ASN A 75 26.87 -31.61 21.40
N THR A 76 26.41 -32.35 22.40
CA THR A 76 26.39 -32.07 23.83
C THR A 76 27.30 -30.93 24.32
N SER A 77 26.73 -29.97 25.04
CA SER A 77 27.32 -29.44 26.30
C SER A 77 26.27 -28.71 27.14
N ALA A 78 26.01 -29.27 28.32
CA ALA A 78 25.24 -28.66 29.39
C ALA A 78 26.07 -27.60 30.13
N SER A 79 25.42 -26.53 30.59
CA SER A 79 25.87 -25.83 31.78
C SER A 79 24.70 -25.29 32.61
N THR A 80 24.73 -25.77 33.85
CA THR A 80 23.91 -25.46 35.02
C THR A 80 24.24 -24.10 35.61
N THR A 81 23.24 -23.31 36.02
CA THR A 81 23.17 -22.44 37.24
C THR A 81 21.95 -21.53 37.11
N THR A 82 21.25 -21.02 38.13
CA THR A 82 20.97 -21.35 39.55
C THR A 82 19.79 -20.45 39.91
N SER A 83 18.80 -20.98 40.65
CA SER A 83 17.63 -20.25 41.11
C SER A 83 17.98 -19.09 42.06
N THR A 84 17.17 -18.03 42.05
CA THR A 84 16.97 -17.17 43.22
C THR A 84 15.49 -16.83 43.34
N THR A 85 14.94 -17.13 44.52
CA THR A 85 13.55 -16.89 44.94
C THR A 85 13.53 -15.83 46.05
N SER A 86 12.31 -15.28 46.30
CA SER A 86 11.80 -14.65 47.54
C SER A 86 11.81 -13.11 47.61
N PRO A 87 10.94 -12.46 48.43
CA PRO A 87 9.48 -12.60 48.56
C PRO A 87 8.71 -11.24 48.63
N ASP A 88 7.38 -11.37 48.67
CA ASP A 88 6.33 -10.53 49.32
C ASP A 88 6.23 -9.01 49.05
N GLY A 89 5.06 -8.64 48.51
CA GLY A 89 4.48 -7.30 48.56
C GLY A 89 2.95 -7.39 48.59
N SER A 90 2.37 -7.08 49.75
CA SER A 90 0.95 -7.20 50.11
C SER A 90 0.14 -5.92 49.84
N THR A 91 -1.19 -6.08 49.74
CA THR A 91 -2.30 -5.09 49.85
C THR A 91 -2.50 -4.13 48.66
N THR A 92 -3.71 -3.81 48.16
CA THR A 92 -5.02 -3.59 48.82
C THR A 92 -6.18 -3.71 47.81
N THR A 93 -7.31 -4.23 48.25
CA THR A 93 -8.64 -4.21 47.60
C THR A 93 -9.22 -2.79 47.51
N SER A 94 -9.85 -2.46 46.39
CA SER A 94 -10.92 -1.46 46.35
C SER A 94 -11.98 -1.90 45.34
N GLY A 95 -13.18 -2.21 45.84
CA GLY A 95 -14.37 -2.45 45.03
C GLY A 95 -14.89 -1.15 44.43
N GLY A 96 -15.41 -1.25 43.21
CA GLY A 96 -16.08 -0.17 42.48
C GLY A 96 -17.17 -0.79 41.62
N ASP A 97 -18.37 -0.29 41.81
CA ASP A 97 -19.66 -0.85 41.40
C ASP A 97 -19.80 -1.16 39.90
N GLY A 98 -20.56 -2.22 39.64
CA GLY A 98 -20.98 -2.59 38.30
C GLY A 98 -21.92 -1.56 37.68
N SER A 99 -21.66 -1.24 36.42
CA SER A 99 -22.65 -0.72 35.49
C SER A 99 -22.72 -1.69 34.31
N THR A 100 -23.72 -2.57 34.35
CA THR A 100 -24.11 -3.41 33.23
C THR A 100 -24.90 -2.53 32.25
N THR A 101 -24.23 -1.99 31.24
CA THR A 101 -24.92 -1.30 30.14
C THR A 101 -25.49 -2.35 29.19
N THR A 102 -26.81 -2.42 29.17
CA THR A 102 -27.60 -3.33 28.33
C THR A 102 -27.54 -2.84 26.89
N GLY A 103 -27.34 -3.77 25.96
CA GLY A 103 -27.04 -3.47 24.56
C GLY A 103 -28.22 -3.00 23.71
N GLY A 104 -27.82 -2.45 22.55
CA GLY A 104 -28.39 -2.78 21.24
C GLY A 104 -29.83 -2.34 20.99
N GLU A 105 -30.01 -1.06 20.67
CA GLU A 105 -31.14 -0.64 19.83
C GLU A 105 -30.63 -0.42 18.40
N GLY A 106 -30.67 -1.49 17.61
CA GLY A 106 -30.62 -1.37 16.16
C GLY A 106 -31.88 -0.66 15.68
N SER A 107 -31.77 0.62 15.32
CA SER A 107 -32.86 1.38 14.72
C SER A 107 -33.20 0.80 13.34
N THR A 108 -34.27 0.03 13.26
CA THR A 108 -34.80 -0.50 12.00
C THR A 108 -35.86 0.46 11.47
N THR A 109 -35.49 1.30 10.50
CA THR A 109 -36.45 2.09 9.74
C THR A 109 -37.05 1.20 8.65
N THR A 110 -38.29 0.76 8.83
CA THR A 110 -38.99 -0.08 7.86
C THR A 110 -39.64 0.80 6.79
N ASP A 111 -38.93 1.03 5.69
CA ASP A 111 -39.55 1.44 4.42
C ASP A 111 -39.56 0.23 3.47
N GLY A 112 -40.69 0.01 2.80
CA GLY A 112 -41.04 -1.23 2.08
C GLY A 112 -40.26 -1.53 0.79
N SER A 113 -38.95 -1.29 0.77
CA SER A 113 -38.07 -1.55 -0.37
C SER A 113 -36.74 -2.14 0.09
N GLY A 114 -36.70 -3.47 0.28
CA GLY A 114 -35.48 -4.26 0.38
C GLY A 114 -34.62 -4.03 1.63
N THR A 115 -34.44 -5.06 2.45
CA THR A 115 -33.52 -5.03 3.59
C THR A 115 -32.07 -5.01 3.07
N VAL A 116 -31.43 -3.85 3.11
CA VAL A 116 -29.96 -3.75 2.94
C VAL A 116 -29.35 -3.89 4.33
N ALA A 117 -28.50 -4.89 4.54
CA ALA A 117 -27.77 -5.04 5.78
C ALA A 117 -26.83 -3.84 5.95
N THR A 118 -27.06 -3.03 6.98
CA THR A 118 -26.14 -1.96 7.38
C THR A 118 -25.25 -2.55 8.47
N THR A 119 -24.00 -2.86 8.14
CA THR A 119 -23.00 -3.24 9.13
C THR A 119 -22.66 -2.00 9.95
N SER A 120 -23.14 -1.94 11.19
CA SER A 120 -22.72 -0.93 12.15
C SER A 120 -21.34 -1.29 12.67
N LEU A 121 -20.40 -0.34 12.62
CA LEU A 121 -19.09 -0.48 13.25
C LEU A 121 -19.26 -0.72 14.76
N PRO A 122 -18.34 -1.45 15.42
CA PRO A 122 -18.39 -1.63 16.87
C PRO A 122 -18.39 -0.27 17.60
N ASP A 123 -19.29 -0.14 18.57
CA ASP A 123 -19.44 1.05 19.39
C ASP A 123 -18.24 1.19 20.34
N GLY A 124 -17.38 2.19 20.11
CA GLY A 124 -16.87 2.99 21.23
C GLY A 124 -15.37 2.98 21.48
N SER A 125 -14.73 4.04 20.97
CA SER A 125 -13.34 4.49 21.17
C SER A 125 -12.27 3.62 20.54
N THR A 126 -11.59 4.20 19.56
CA THR A 126 -10.31 3.73 19.07
C THR A 126 -9.32 3.67 20.26
N PRO A 127 -8.73 2.51 20.57
CA PRO A 127 -7.78 2.41 21.67
C PRO A 127 -6.54 3.27 21.37
N PRO A 128 -5.97 3.97 22.37
CA PRO A 128 -4.75 4.73 22.16
C PRO A 128 -3.60 3.78 21.80
N ILE A 129 -2.73 4.23 20.90
CA ILE A 129 -1.53 3.47 20.54
C ILE A 129 -0.51 3.65 21.66
N THR A 130 -0.10 2.54 22.26
CA THR A 130 0.94 2.54 23.29
C THR A 130 2.27 2.17 22.63
N PRO A 131 3.34 2.96 22.79
CA PRO A 131 4.66 2.60 22.27
C PRO A 131 5.13 1.23 22.79
N VAL A 132 5.63 0.39 21.89
CA VAL A 132 6.12 -0.96 22.20
C VAL A 132 7.57 -1.10 21.75
N GLY A 133 8.43 -1.60 22.65
CA GLY A 133 9.82 -1.92 22.34
C GLY A 133 10.73 -0.69 22.18
N GLU A 134 11.91 -0.91 21.59
CA GLU A 134 12.85 0.14 21.24
C GLU A 134 12.49 0.77 19.88
N ALA A 135 12.79 2.06 19.72
CA ALA A 135 12.64 2.77 18.46
C ALA A 135 13.45 2.10 17.34
N ILE A 136 12.82 1.86 16.19
CA ILE A 136 13.49 1.28 15.02
C ILE A 136 14.22 2.41 14.28
N PRO A 137 15.53 2.31 14.02
CA PRO A 137 16.21 3.33 13.23
C PRO A 137 15.58 3.45 11.84
N VAL A 138 15.32 4.67 11.36
CA VAL A 138 14.68 4.91 10.04
C VAL A 138 15.41 4.20 8.90
N ALA A 139 16.74 4.10 8.97
CA ALA A 139 17.55 3.37 7.98
C ALA A 139 17.26 1.85 7.90
N GLN A 140 16.60 1.27 8.91
CA GLN A 140 16.16 -0.11 8.97
C GLN A 140 14.71 -0.29 8.52
N LEU A 141 13.90 0.77 8.46
CA LEU A 141 12.51 0.75 7.99
C LEU A 141 12.46 0.74 6.46
N ARG A 142 13.07 -0.25 5.81
CA ARG A 142 13.09 -0.33 4.34
C ARG A 142 11.80 -0.93 3.80
N MET A 143 11.19 -0.26 2.83
CA MET A 143 9.92 -0.71 2.22
C MET A 143 10.16 -1.87 1.26
N THR A 144 9.36 -2.92 1.38
CA THR A 144 9.36 -4.13 0.54
C THR A 144 7.92 -4.54 0.20
N THR A 145 7.75 -5.49 -0.70
CA THR A 145 6.45 -6.11 -0.99
C THR A 145 5.75 -6.62 0.27
N ASP A 146 6.55 -7.13 1.21
CA ASP A 146 6.09 -7.86 2.39
C ASP A 146 6.05 -7.00 3.65
N GLY A 147 6.30 -5.68 3.58
CA GLY A 147 6.22 -4.78 4.73
C GLY A 147 7.25 -3.65 4.77
N ILE A 148 7.60 -3.23 5.99
CA ILE A 148 8.55 -2.12 6.25
C ILE A 148 9.61 -2.57 7.26
N GLY A 149 10.81 -2.89 6.77
CA GLY A 149 11.92 -3.30 7.62
C GLY A 149 11.59 -4.58 8.40
N PRO A 150 11.63 -4.56 9.75
CA PRO A 150 11.27 -5.72 10.56
C PRO A 150 9.75 -5.87 10.79
N LEU A 151 8.92 -5.05 10.15
CA LEU A 151 7.47 -5.02 10.29
C LEU A 151 6.86 -5.73 9.07
N ALA A 152 6.43 -6.98 9.21
CA ALA A 152 5.92 -7.78 8.09
C ALA A 152 4.40 -7.67 7.97
N LEU A 153 3.88 -7.72 6.75
CA LEU A 153 2.45 -7.88 6.51
C LEU A 153 1.97 -9.20 7.13
N GLY A 154 0.79 -9.15 7.77
CA GLY A 154 0.22 -10.21 8.57
C GLY A 154 0.63 -10.21 10.05
N ASP A 155 1.65 -9.42 10.45
CA ASP A 155 2.02 -9.27 11.86
C ASP A 155 0.90 -8.58 12.66
N ASP A 156 0.94 -8.75 13.99
CA ASP A 156 0.00 -8.13 14.93
C ASP A 156 -0.02 -6.61 14.77
N GLY A 157 -1.17 -6.07 14.38
CA GLY A 157 -1.36 -4.67 14.03
C GLY A 157 -1.09 -3.74 15.21
N ASP A 158 -1.47 -4.12 16.43
CA ASP A 158 -1.26 -3.29 17.62
C ASP A 158 0.24 -3.23 17.98
N GLU A 159 0.98 -4.33 17.82
CA GLU A 159 2.44 -4.37 17.96
C GLU A 159 3.14 -3.49 16.92
N ILE A 160 2.72 -3.56 15.64
CA ILE A 160 3.29 -2.73 14.57
C ILE A 160 3.05 -1.24 14.85
N LEU A 161 1.82 -0.86 15.16
CA LEU A 161 1.47 0.53 15.51
C LEU A 161 2.26 1.00 16.74
N GLY A 162 2.43 0.14 17.75
CA GLY A 162 3.23 0.42 18.94
C GLY A 162 4.72 0.64 18.63
N LYS A 163 5.33 -0.17 17.76
CA LYS A 163 6.73 0.01 17.33
C LYS A 163 6.93 1.29 16.53
N LEU A 164 5.97 1.64 15.67
CA LEU A 164 6.01 2.89 14.91
C LEU A 164 5.81 4.10 15.82
N ALA A 165 4.93 4.00 16.83
CA ALA A 165 4.79 5.03 17.85
C ALA A 165 6.07 5.20 18.69
N ALA A 166 6.78 4.11 19.01
CA ALA A 166 8.09 4.19 19.66
C ALA A 166 9.15 4.87 18.77
N THR A 167 9.01 4.75 17.44
CA THR A 167 9.97 5.27 16.46
C THR A 167 9.73 6.74 16.10
N PHE A 168 8.49 7.11 15.83
CA PHE A 168 8.10 8.42 15.30
C PHE A 168 7.36 9.29 16.32
N GLY A 169 7.00 8.75 17.49
CA GLY A 169 6.14 9.41 18.46
C GLY A 169 4.65 9.22 18.15
N ASP A 170 3.81 10.08 18.71
CA ASP A 170 2.37 10.02 18.48
C ASP A 170 2.04 10.17 16.98
N PRO A 171 1.02 9.45 16.46
CA PRO A 171 0.58 9.61 15.09
C PRO A 171 0.07 11.03 14.84
N THR A 172 0.28 11.53 13.63
CA THR A 172 -0.27 12.82 13.19
C THR A 172 -1.78 12.76 13.00
N GLU A 173 -2.29 11.59 12.58
CA GLU A 173 -3.73 11.34 12.42
C GLU A 173 -4.03 9.85 12.68
N ASP A 174 -5.19 9.57 13.24
CA ASP A 174 -5.71 8.21 13.47
C ASP A 174 -7.20 8.24 13.18
N PHE A 175 -7.59 7.57 12.10
CA PHE A 175 -8.98 7.58 11.62
C PHE A 175 -9.87 6.64 12.44
N GLY A 176 -9.29 5.88 13.38
CA GLY A 176 -9.99 4.81 14.06
C GLY A 176 -10.36 3.66 13.14
N PHE A 177 -11.14 2.73 13.67
CA PHE A 177 -11.68 1.65 12.87
C PHE A 177 -12.80 2.18 11.98
N ILE A 178 -12.71 1.90 10.68
CA ILE A 178 -13.65 2.26 9.63
C ILE A 178 -13.92 1.04 8.74
N VAL A 179 -15.01 1.07 7.97
CA VAL A 179 -15.20 0.09 6.89
C VAL A 179 -14.38 0.53 5.68
N GLY A 180 -13.44 -0.31 5.27
CA GLY A 180 -12.55 -0.10 4.15
C GLY A 180 -13.29 -0.05 2.81
N SER A 181 -12.83 0.84 1.93
CA SER A 181 -13.32 0.97 0.55
C SER A 181 -12.44 0.23 -0.45
N GLY A 182 -11.30 -0.30 -0.01
CA GLY A 182 -10.21 -0.80 -0.85
C GLY A 182 -9.19 0.28 -1.24
N SER A 183 -9.45 1.54 -0.86
CA SER A 183 -8.64 2.68 -1.29
C SER A 183 -7.28 2.77 -0.58
N TRP A 184 -7.02 1.96 0.44
CA TRP A 184 -5.76 1.87 1.16
C TRP A 184 -4.98 0.57 0.88
N GLY A 185 -5.45 -0.27 -0.05
CA GLY A 185 -4.86 -1.57 -0.38
C GLY A 185 -5.38 -2.71 0.51
N GLU A 186 -6.41 -2.45 1.30
CA GLU A 186 -7.23 -3.46 1.99
C GLU A 186 -8.28 -4.08 1.06
N CYS A 187 -9.02 -5.10 1.51
CA CYS A 187 -10.25 -5.50 0.83
C CYS A 187 -11.44 -4.62 1.20
N ALA A 188 -12.17 -4.19 0.17
CA ALA A 188 -13.41 -3.45 0.37
C ALA A 188 -14.40 -4.23 1.24
N GLY A 189 -14.94 -3.57 2.26
CA GLY A 189 -15.84 -4.16 3.25
C GLY A 189 -15.14 -4.66 4.52
N ASP A 190 -13.81 -4.74 4.54
CA ASP A 190 -13.08 -5.09 5.76
C ASP A 190 -13.19 -3.97 6.80
N THR A 191 -13.14 -4.33 8.08
CA THR A 191 -12.93 -3.33 9.14
C THR A 191 -11.44 -3.06 9.24
N ILE A 192 -11.04 -1.81 8.99
CA ILE A 192 -9.64 -1.39 9.00
C ILE A 192 -9.44 -0.19 9.92
N ARG A 193 -8.21 0.01 10.38
CA ARG A 193 -7.78 1.26 11.01
C ARG A 193 -6.59 1.82 10.24
N VAL A 194 -6.69 3.09 9.89
CA VAL A 194 -5.63 3.83 9.20
C VAL A 194 -4.97 4.79 10.19
N VAL A 195 -3.66 4.66 10.35
CA VAL A 195 -2.87 5.48 11.28
C VAL A 195 -1.74 6.14 10.51
N GLN A 196 -1.54 7.43 10.75
CA GLN A 196 -0.65 8.27 9.97
C GLN A 196 0.49 8.85 10.80
N TRP A 197 1.71 8.83 10.25
CA TRP A 197 2.88 9.56 10.70
C TRP A 197 3.44 10.41 9.56
N GLY A 198 2.96 11.64 9.43
CA GLY A 198 3.28 12.49 8.29
C GLY A 198 2.77 11.87 6.97
N PRO A 199 3.61 11.68 5.94
CA PRO A 199 3.23 11.00 4.70
C PRO A 199 3.03 9.49 4.82
N LEU A 200 3.45 8.86 5.90
CA LEU A 200 3.32 7.41 6.07
C LEU A 200 1.96 7.07 6.68
N ASN A 201 1.14 6.33 5.93
CA ASN A 201 -0.09 5.71 6.42
C ASN A 201 0.14 4.21 6.57
N ILE A 202 -0.34 3.67 7.67
CA ILE A 202 -0.30 2.25 8.02
C ILE A 202 -1.73 1.78 8.18
N VAL A 203 -2.03 0.64 7.57
CA VAL A 203 -3.37 0.07 7.58
C VAL A 203 -3.31 -1.25 8.31
N VAL A 204 -4.14 -1.37 9.33
CA VAL A 204 -4.38 -2.64 10.02
C VAL A 204 -5.81 -3.09 9.76
N LYS A 205 -6.01 -4.38 9.52
CA LYS A 205 -7.32 -5.02 9.34
C LYS A 205 -7.71 -5.75 10.62
N GLY A 206 -8.99 -5.69 11.01
CA GLY A 206 -9.54 -6.46 12.12
C GLY A 206 -10.21 -5.58 13.16
N GLU A 207 -10.14 -6.01 14.41
CA GLU A 207 -10.78 -5.36 15.55
C GLU A 207 -9.72 -4.89 16.57
N PRO A 208 -10.07 -3.96 17.48
CA PRO A 208 -9.21 -3.60 18.60
C PRO A 208 -8.69 -4.83 19.37
N GLY A 209 -7.37 -5.01 19.49
CA GLY A 209 -6.76 -6.15 20.19
C GLY A 209 -6.66 -7.45 19.37
N ASP A 210 -7.18 -7.46 18.13
CA ASP A 210 -7.05 -8.58 17.18
C ASP A 210 -7.02 -7.99 15.76
N SER A 211 -5.97 -7.22 15.48
CA SER A 211 -5.76 -6.60 14.17
C SER A 211 -4.45 -7.08 13.55
N GLN A 212 -4.36 -6.99 12.22
CA GLN A 212 -3.19 -7.42 11.44
C GLN A 212 -2.73 -6.29 10.54
N PHE A 213 -1.42 -6.09 10.43
CA PHE A 213 -0.84 -5.14 9.48
C PHE A 213 -1.02 -5.64 8.04
N VAL A 214 -1.73 -4.91 7.19
CA VAL A 214 -2.11 -5.39 5.85
C VAL A 214 -1.56 -4.55 4.71
N SER A 215 -1.33 -3.24 4.92
CA SER A 215 -0.76 -2.40 3.87
C SER A 215 -0.13 -1.13 4.42
N TYR A 216 0.73 -0.53 3.61
CA TYR A 216 1.31 0.77 3.90
C TYR A 216 1.26 1.69 2.67
N ARG A 217 1.24 3.00 2.93
CA ARG A 217 1.36 4.03 1.89
C ARG A 217 2.21 5.19 2.38
N LEU A 218 3.34 5.44 1.72
CA LEU A 218 4.12 6.65 1.91
C LEU A 218 3.77 7.63 0.79
N ASP A 219 3.07 8.73 1.07
CA ASP A 219 2.59 9.67 0.05
C ASP A 219 2.71 11.12 0.54
N LEU A 220 3.41 11.96 -0.24
CA LEU A 220 3.65 13.37 0.09
C LEU A 220 2.38 14.23 0.13
N ARG A 221 1.28 13.76 -0.47
CA ARG A 221 -0.05 14.40 -0.33
C ARG A 221 -0.53 14.41 1.11
N TYR A 222 -0.04 13.48 1.93
CA TYR A 222 -0.28 13.43 3.37
C TYR A 222 0.96 13.96 4.11
N GLY A 223 0.79 14.83 5.10
CA GLY A 223 1.88 15.25 6.02
C GLY A 223 3.08 16.04 5.45
N GLY A 224 3.25 16.16 4.12
CA GLY A 224 4.27 16.99 3.47
C GLY A 224 5.71 16.46 3.54
N ILE A 225 6.64 17.22 2.93
CA ILE A 225 8.03 16.78 2.66
C ILE A 225 9.02 16.88 3.85
N THR A 226 8.60 17.44 4.98
CA THR A 226 9.51 17.70 6.12
C THR A 226 9.42 16.65 7.22
N SER A 227 8.55 15.64 7.06
CA SER A 227 8.37 14.57 8.04
C SER A 227 9.58 13.63 8.04
N PRO A 228 10.05 13.13 9.19
CA PRO A 228 11.11 12.12 9.22
C PRO A 228 10.76 10.83 8.46
N THR A 229 9.48 10.55 8.23
CA THR A 229 9.05 9.40 7.42
C THR A 229 9.38 9.53 5.93
N THR A 230 9.71 10.74 5.43
CA THR A 230 10.19 10.89 4.03
C THR A 230 11.60 10.33 3.81
N ASP A 231 12.37 10.08 4.88
CA ASP A 231 13.71 9.49 4.80
C ASP A 231 13.66 7.96 4.62
N ILE A 232 12.48 7.36 4.74
CA ILE A 232 12.24 5.96 4.44
C ILE A 232 12.48 5.71 2.94
N GLN A 233 13.14 4.60 2.64
CA GLN A 233 13.44 4.17 1.27
C GLN A 233 13.02 2.73 1.06
N THR A 234 12.82 2.34 -0.19
CA THR A 234 12.65 0.93 -0.56
C THR A 234 13.95 0.15 -0.30
N GLN A 235 13.86 -1.18 -0.30
CA GLN A 235 15.04 -2.03 -0.18
C GLN A 235 16.09 -1.73 -1.26
N SER A 236 15.65 -1.43 -2.48
CA SER A 236 16.48 -1.04 -3.63
C SER A 236 16.99 0.40 -3.57
N GLY A 237 16.42 1.24 -2.69
CA GLY A 237 16.91 2.59 -2.42
C GLY A 237 16.09 3.74 -2.99
N LEU A 238 14.92 3.46 -3.60
CA LEU A 238 14.00 4.51 -4.05
C LEU A 238 13.40 5.24 -2.84
N ARG A 239 13.31 6.57 -2.92
CA ARG A 239 12.63 7.44 -1.95
C ARG A 239 11.51 8.24 -2.62
N VAL A 240 10.57 8.71 -1.80
CA VAL A 240 9.69 9.80 -2.24
C VAL A 240 10.52 11.06 -2.50
N SER A 241 10.14 11.84 -3.51
CA SER A 241 10.91 12.96 -4.08
C SER A 241 12.16 12.58 -4.88
N ASP A 242 12.50 11.30 -5.04
CA ASP A 242 13.44 10.91 -6.10
C ASP A 242 12.79 11.15 -7.47
N THR A 243 13.62 11.36 -8.49
CA THR A 243 13.10 11.53 -9.85
C THR A 243 12.70 10.20 -10.48
N VAL A 244 11.77 10.26 -11.42
CA VAL A 244 11.36 9.11 -12.23
C VAL A 244 12.55 8.53 -13.01
N GLY A 245 13.51 9.35 -13.43
CA GLY A 245 14.77 8.89 -14.02
C GLY A 245 15.58 8.02 -13.06
N GLN A 246 15.75 8.47 -11.80
CA GLN A 246 16.43 7.66 -10.77
C GLN A 246 15.68 6.36 -10.50
N MET A 247 14.34 6.39 -10.46
CA MET A 247 13.53 5.18 -10.29
C MET A 247 13.76 4.18 -11.43
N LYS A 248 13.77 4.63 -12.69
CA LYS A 248 14.06 3.79 -13.87
C LYS A 248 15.45 3.16 -13.77
N ASP A 249 16.44 3.92 -13.31
CA ASP A 249 17.80 3.42 -13.11
C ASP A 249 17.88 2.37 -11.96
N ILE A 250 17.23 2.64 -10.83
CA ILE A 250 17.21 1.74 -9.65
C ILE A 250 16.59 0.39 -10.00
N TYR A 251 15.54 0.40 -10.83
CA TYR A 251 14.77 -0.78 -11.20
C TYR A 251 15.08 -1.26 -12.62
N GLU A 252 16.27 -0.95 -13.14
CA GLU A 252 16.75 -1.50 -14.40
C GLU A 252 16.71 -3.05 -14.34
N GLY A 253 15.90 -3.66 -15.19
CA GLY A 253 15.71 -5.11 -15.25
C GLY A 253 14.42 -5.64 -14.62
N LEU A 254 13.63 -4.79 -13.97
CA LEU A 254 12.24 -5.08 -13.61
C LEU A 254 11.26 -4.52 -14.64
N SER A 255 9.99 -4.94 -14.56
CA SER A 255 8.93 -4.36 -15.38
C SER A 255 8.36 -3.13 -14.68
N LEU A 256 8.55 -1.96 -15.28
CA LEU A 256 8.05 -0.67 -14.79
C LEU A 256 7.04 -0.12 -15.80
N GLU A 257 5.78 -0.05 -15.41
CA GLU A 257 4.69 0.49 -16.24
C GLU A 257 4.13 1.77 -15.62
N PHE A 258 3.55 2.64 -16.47
CA PHE A 258 2.86 3.85 -16.02
C PHE A 258 1.39 3.74 -16.38
N VAL A 259 0.53 3.77 -15.36
CA VAL A 259 -0.91 3.53 -15.48
C VAL A 259 -1.67 4.72 -14.89
N VAL A 260 -2.87 4.98 -15.39
CA VAL A 260 -3.77 5.98 -14.78
C VAL A 260 -4.74 5.25 -13.86
N ASP A 261 -4.51 5.38 -12.57
CA ASP A 261 -5.41 4.93 -11.52
C ASP A 261 -6.56 5.95 -11.34
N PRO A 262 -7.82 5.52 -11.23
CA PRO A 262 -8.97 6.42 -11.15
C PRO A 262 -9.02 7.29 -9.88
N ASP A 263 -8.43 6.81 -8.77
CA ASP A 263 -8.49 7.46 -7.46
C ASP A 263 -7.21 8.25 -7.16
N VAL A 264 -6.08 7.77 -7.68
CA VAL A 264 -4.74 8.30 -7.40
C VAL A 264 -4.22 9.20 -8.52
N GLY A 265 -4.55 8.90 -9.78
CA GLY A 265 -4.02 9.58 -10.97
C GLY A 265 -2.92 8.77 -11.65
N LEU A 266 -1.91 9.44 -12.22
CA LEU A 266 -0.79 8.74 -12.85
C LEU A 266 0.08 8.05 -11.79
N VAL A 267 0.23 6.74 -11.92
CA VAL A 267 1.03 5.89 -11.03
C VAL A 267 2.09 5.14 -11.83
N PHE A 268 3.16 4.76 -11.15
CA PHE A 268 4.04 3.69 -11.59
C PHE A 268 3.57 2.36 -10.98
N GLU A 269 3.74 1.27 -11.72
CA GLU A 269 3.58 -0.11 -11.25
C GLU A 269 4.88 -0.87 -11.52
N LEU A 270 5.43 -1.49 -10.47
CA LEU A 270 6.67 -2.26 -10.54
C LEU A 270 6.37 -3.75 -10.32
N SER A 271 6.76 -4.61 -11.26
CA SER A 271 6.54 -6.06 -11.19
C SER A 271 7.83 -6.86 -11.43
N ASP A 272 7.86 -8.12 -11.00
CA ASP A 272 9.01 -9.04 -11.14
C ASP A 272 9.26 -9.54 -12.59
N GLY A 273 8.53 -9.00 -13.56
CA GLY A 273 8.66 -9.27 -14.98
C GLY A 273 7.40 -8.85 -15.74
N LEU A 274 7.37 -9.13 -17.05
CA LEU A 274 6.17 -8.91 -17.87
C LEU A 274 5.04 -9.85 -17.43
N GLY A 275 4.00 -9.29 -16.82
CA GLY A 275 2.87 -10.06 -16.26
C GLY A 275 3.21 -10.79 -14.95
N GLY A 276 4.27 -10.33 -14.28
CA GLY A 276 4.71 -10.80 -12.98
C GLY A 276 3.89 -10.26 -11.81
N ASP A 277 4.25 -10.66 -10.59
CA ASP A 277 3.58 -10.18 -9.38
C ASP A 277 3.92 -8.70 -9.15
N LEU A 278 2.91 -7.92 -8.74
CA LEU A 278 3.09 -6.51 -8.38
C LEU A 278 3.93 -6.42 -7.10
N LEU A 279 5.03 -5.68 -7.17
CA LEU A 279 5.95 -5.50 -6.07
C LEU A 279 5.65 -4.20 -5.31
N LEU A 280 5.63 -3.08 -6.03
CA LEU A 280 5.42 -1.75 -5.48
C LEU A 280 4.72 -0.90 -6.53
N TRP A 281 3.96 0.10 -6.08
CA TRP A 281 3.34 1.07 -6.98
C TRP A 281 3.20 2.41 -6.27
N GLY A 282 2.88 3.47 -7.01
CA GLY A 282 2.63 4.76 -6.38
C GLY A 282 2.58 5.95 -7.34
N PRO A 283 2.13 7.11 -6.88
CA PRO A 283 1.90 8.28 -7.74
C PRO A 283 3.21 8.94 -8.19
N VAL A 284 3.21 9.40 -9.44
CA VAL A 284 4.26 10.22 -10.04
C VAL A 284 3.67 11.50 -10.65
N GLU A 285 4.45 12.57 -10.73
CA GLU A 285 3.98 13.82 -11.33
C GLU A 285 3.78 13.70 -12.86
N SER A 286 4.67 12.97 -13.54
CA SER A 286 4.61 12.64 -14.96
C SER A 286 5.50 11.42 -15.27
N GLN A 287 5.62 11.03 -16.54
CA GLN A 287 6.54 9.95 -16.98
C GLN A 287 7.95 10.48 -17.34
N ASP A 288 8.14 11.80 -17.28
CA ASP A 288 9.40 12.47 -17.62
C ASP A 288 10.48 12.16 -16.57
N ASP A 289 11.74 12.02 -16.98
CA ASP A 289 12.81 11.59 -16.07
C ASP A 289 13.11 12.59 -14.93
N GLU A 290 12.73 13.86 -15.11
CA GLU A 290 12.86 14.93 -14.11
C GLU A 290 11.65 15.02 -13.17
N ALA A 291 10.53 14.36 -13.49
CA ALA A 291 9.34 14.33 -12.66
C ALA A 291 9.59 13.57 -11.36
N LEU A 292 8.84 13.88 -10.31
CA LEU A 292 9.05 13.28 -8.99
C LEU A 292 8.16 12.05 -8.77
N VAL A 293 8.70 11.10 -8.03
CA VAL A 293 7.93 10.07 -7.33
C VAL A 293 7.32 10.70 -6.08
N THR A 294 6.00 10.75 -6.02
CA THR A 294 5.27 11.43 -4.93
C THR A 294 4.71 10.48 -3.88
N GLY A 295 4.70 9.17 -4.16
CA GLY A 295 4.37 8.15 -3.19
C GLY A 295 4.83 6.75 -3.57
N ILE A 296 4.86 5.86 -2.57
CA ILE A 296 5.28 4.46 -2.68
C ILE A 296 4.35 3.64 -1.77
N TYR A 297 3.65 2.67 -2.35
CA TYR A 297 2.62 1.85 -1.71
C TYR A 297 3.01 0.37 -1.76
N SER A 298 2.55 -0.40 -0.77
CA SER A 298 2.53 -1.85 -0.86
C SER A 298 1.50 -2.31 -1.90
N PRO A 299 1.63 -3.54 -2.44
CA PRO A 299 0.55 -4.18 -3.17
C PRO A 299 -0.73 -4.27 -2.32
N ASP A 300 -1.86 -4.49 -2.99
CA ASP A 300 -3.13 -4.73 -2.32
C ASP A 300 -3.10 -6.08 -1.61
N SER A 301 -3.50 -6.12 -0.34
CA SER A 301 -3.53 -7.35 0.47
C SER A 301 -4.73 -8.24 0.14
N CYS A 302 -5.45 -7.98 -0.96
CA CYS A 302 -6.74 -8.59 -1.18
C CYS A 302 -6.63 -10.07 -1.55
N GLY A 303 -7.17 -10.94 -0.69
CA GLY A 303 -7.01 -12.39 -0.85
C GLY A 303 -5.74 -12.95 -0.19
N GLU A 304 -4.95 -12.08 0.44
CA GLU A 304 -3.87 -12.44 1.35
C GLU A 304 -4.27 -12.06 2.77
N PHE A 305 -4.09 -13.00 3.71
CA PHE A 305 -4.42 -12.90 5.14
C PHE A 305 -5.92 -12.87 5.49
#